data_AF-A0A535QK58-F1
#
_entry.id   AF-A0A535QK58-F1
#
_cell.length_a   1.000
_cell.length_b   1.000
_cell.length_c   1.000
_cell.angle_alpha   90.00
_cell.angle_beta   90.00
_cell.angle_gamma   90.00
#
_symmetry.space_group_name_H-M   'P 1'
#
loop_
_entity.id
_entity.type
_entity.pdbx_description
1 polymer ?
#
loop_
_entity_poly.entity_id
_entity_poly.type
_entity_poly.pdbx_seq_one_letter_code
_entity_poly.pdbx_strand_id
1 'polypeptide(L)'
;MPTACAKTSVSSARYFSTLERCAAGAAALGVGFHIHVAEDVTDESDSVTRYQKRVVERLEAARILGPRSIAAHCVHVNSGEIGRLAETHTNSVHNPRSNMNNAVGRAPIEEMLEAGVNVGLGNDGFSMNMMQEMKAAYLL
;
A
#
# COMPACT_ATOMS: atom_id res chain seq x y z
N MET A 1 16.38 7.05 -0.50
CA MET A 1 16.54 5.63 -0.10
C MET A 1 15.87 4.78 -1.18
N PRO A 2 16.48 3.70 -1.69
CA PRO A 2 15.94 2.99 -2.85
C PRO A 2 14.81 2.04 -2.41
N THR A 3 13.71 2.08 -3.14
CA THR A 3 12.52 1.27 -2.95
C THR A 3 12.36 0.30 -4.11
N ALA A 4 12.16 -0.99 -3.84
CA ALA A 4 11.98 -2.01 -4.86
C ALA A 4 10.50 -2.20 -5.22
N CYS A 5 10.15 -1.98 -6.48
CA CYS A 5 8.83 -2.25 -7.06
C CYS A 5 8.85 -3.64 -7.74
N ALA A 6 7.93 -4.54 -7.39
CA ALA A 6 7.88 -5.90 -7.96
C ALA A 6 6.46 -6.25 -8.45
N LYS A 7 6.35 -6.55 -9.76
CA LYS A 7 5.22 -7.24 -10.40
C LYS A 7 5.76 -8.52 -11.06
N THR A 8 5.16 -9.70 -10.84
CA THR A 8 5.12 -10.87 -11.78
C THR A 8 4.53 -12.14 -11.15
N SER A 9 3.78 -12.89 -11.98
CA SER A 9 3.14 -14.19 -11.72
C SER A 9 3.86 -15.34 -12.45
N VAL A 10 4.20 -16.48 -11.81
CA VAL A 10 4.50 -17.79 -12.45
C VAL A 10 4.27 -18.95 -11.45
N SER A 11 3.87 -20.13 -11.96
CA SER A 11 3.40 -21.33 -11.24
C SER A 11 4.47 -22.33 -10.74
N SER A 12 4.12 -23.01 -9.65
CA SER A 12 4.40 -24.38 -9.15
C SER A 12 5.83 -24.98 -9.05
N ALA A 13 6.08 -25.50 -7.82
CA ALA A 13 7.13 -26.41 -7.33
C ALA A 13 8.54 -25.82 -7.05
N ARG A 14 8.79 -25.54 -5.76
CA ARG A 14 10.06 -25.14 -5.10
C ARG A 14 10.62 -23.73 -5.37
N TYR A 15 9.81 -22.85 -5.93
CA TYR A 15 10.14 -21.42 -5.98
C TYR A 15 9.28 -20.68 -4.97
N PHE A 16 9.94 -20.02 -4.00
CA PHE A 16 9.30 -18.93 -3.26
C PHE A 16 8.69 -17.98 -4.29
N SER A 17 7.44 -17.58 -4.08
CA SER A 17 6.83 -16.53 -4.90
C SER A 17 7.72 -15.28 -4.89
N THR A 18 7.65 -14.44 -5.92
CA THR A 18 8.43 -13.18 -5.96
C THR A 18 8.27 -12.40 -4.65
N LEU A 19 7.06 -12.37 -4.09
CA LEU A 19 6.75 -11.72 -2.82
C LEU A 19 7.50 -12.34 -1.63
N GLU A 20 7.53 -13.66 -1.51
CA GLU A 20 8.25 -14.36 -0.44
C GLU A 20 9.77 -14.16 -0.52
N ARG A 21 10.33 -14.13 -1.74
CA ARG A 21 11.76 -13.83 -1.95
C ARG A 21 12.09 -12.41 -1.52
N CYS A 22 11.23 -11.46 -1.87
CA CYS A 22 11.34 -10.07 -1.45
C CYS A 22 11.25 -9.94 0.08
N ALA A 23 10.27 -10.60 0.72
CA ALA A 23 10.12 -10.63 2.18
C ALA A 23 11.37 -11.18 2.89
N ALA A 24 11.90 -12.31 2.43
CA ALA A 24 13.11 -12.90 2.99
C ALA A 24 14.34 -11.99 2.83
N GLY A 25 14.51 -11.37 1.65
CA GLY A 25 15.60 -10.43 1.39
C GLY A 25 15.51 -9.18 2.25
N ALA A 26 14.33 -8.58 2.37
CA ALA A 26 14.12 -7.40 3.21
C ALA A 26 14.39 -7.69 4.69
N ALA A 27 13.95 -8.86 5.17
CA ALA A 27 14.23 -9.31 6.52
C ALA A 27 15.74 -9.48 6.78
N ALA A 28 16.46 -10.11 5.85
CA ALA A 28 17.92 -10.29 5.96
C ALA A 28 18.68 -8.95 5.96
N LEU A 29 18.18 -7.96 5.24
CA LEU A 29 18.78 -6.62 5.15
C LEU A 29 18.28 -5.65 6.23
N GLY A 30 17.28 -6.02 7.03
CA GLY A 30 16.65 -5.15 8.02
C GLY A 30 15.90 -3.95 7.42
N VAL A 31 15.45 -4.03 6.17
CA VAL A 31 14.71 -2.96 5.47
C VAL A 31 13.21 -3.24 5.41
N GLY A 32 12.42 -2.24 5.00
CA GLY A 32 10.99 -2.40 4.74
C GLY A 32 10.65 -2.28 3.25
N PHE A 33 9.37 -2.06 2.96
CA PHE A 33 8.84 -2.02 1.60
C PHE A 33 8.24 -0.66 1.27
N HIS A 34 8.21 -0.32 -0.01
CA HIS A 34 7.38 0.76 -0.54
C HIS A 34 6.63 0.19 -1.73
N ILE A 35 5.31 0.10 -1.61
CA ILE A 35 4.46 -0.67 -2.51
C ILE A 35 3.08 0.00 -2.63
N HIS A 36 2.49 -0.03 -3.82
CA HIS A 36 1.08 0.36 -4.01
C HIS A 36 0.16 -0.68 -3.38
N VAL A 37 -0.85 -0.22 -2.67
CA VAL A 37 -1.78 -1.06 -1.90
C VAL A 37 -3.20 -0.59 -2.15
N ALA A 38 -4.06 -1.50 -2.63
CA ALA A 38 -5.48 -1.27 -2.83
C ALA A 38 -5.78 0.07 -3.53
N GLU A 39 -5.07 0.35 -4.63
CA GLU A 39 -5.21 1.61 -5.36
C GLU A 39 -6.52 1.62 -6.15
N ASP A 40 -6.82 0.52 -6.84
CA ASP A 40 -8.08 0.33 -7.58
C ASP A 40 -8.89 -0.84 -6.99
N VAL A 41 -10.20 -0.83 -7.17
CA VAL A 41 -11.11 -1.93 -6.76
C VAL A 41 -10.69 -3.28 -7.38
N THR A 42 -10.04 -3.25 -8.54
CA THR A 42 -9.49 -4.40 -9.22
C THR A 42 -8.37 -5.07 -8.42
N ASP A 43 -7.57 -4.32 -7.66
CA ASP A 43 -6.52 -4.89 -6.82
C ASP A 43 -7.12 -5.80 -5.73
N GLU A 44 -8.22 -5.34 -5.12
CA GLU A 44 -8.94 -6.10 -4.10
C GLU A 44 -9.61 -7.32 -4.70
N SER A 45 -10.34 -7.16 -5.81
CA SER A 45 -11.03 -8.28 -6.45
C SER A 45 -10.06 -9.35 -6.98
N ASP A 46 -8.91 -8.96 -7.54
CA ASP A 46 -7.87 -9.89 -7.98
C ASP A 46 -7.25 -10.62 -6.79
N SER A 47 -6.93 -9.89 -5.71
CA SER A 47 -6.34 -10.47 -4.50
C SER A 47 -7.27 -11.50 -3.85
N VAL A 48 -8.55 -11.16 -3.69
CA VAL A 48 -9.56 -12.07 -3.14
C VAL A 48 -9.73 -13.29 -4.05
N THR A 49 -9.85 -13.09 -5.37
CA THR A 49 -10.04 -14.20 -6.32
C THR A 49 -8.88 -15.19 -6.27
N ARG A 50 -7.64 -14.70 -6.30
CA ARG A 50 -6.44 -15.56 -6.41
C ARG A 50 -5.92 -16.10 -5.08
N TYR A 51 -6.10 -15.35 -4.00
CA TYR A 51 -5.45 -15.65 -2.71
C TYR A 51 -6.44 -15.78 -1.55
N GLN A 52 -7.74 -15.58 -1.78
CA GLN A 52 -8.79 -15.65 -0.77
C GLN A 52 -8.53 -14.70 0.41
N LYS A 53 -7.85 -13.58 0.12
CA LYS A 53 -7.45 -12.54 1.07
C LYS A 53 -7.49 -11.18 0.39
N ARG A 54 -7.88 -10.15 1.14
CA ARG A 54 -7.75 -8.77 0.70
C ARG A 54 -6.29 -8.33 0.62
N VAL A 55 -5.99 -7.21 -0.04
CA VAL A 55 -4.61 -6.84 -0.36
C VAL A 55 -3.77 -6.68 0.90
N VAL A 56 -4.27 -5.93 1.90
CA VAL A 56 -3.51 -5.68 3.15
C VAL A 56 -3.32 -6.99 3.92
N GLU A 57 -4.34 -7.84 4.02
CA GLU A 57 -4.28 -9.14 4.70
C GLU A 57 -3.25 -10.08 4.07
N ARG A 58 -3.15 -10.05 2.73
CA ARG A 58 -2.17 -10.82 1.97
C ARG A 58 -0.76 -10.33 2.24
N LEU A 59 -0.55 -9.01 2.25
CA LEU A 59 0.76 -8.40 2.52
C LEU A 59 1.20 -8.62 3.97
N GLU A 60 0.27 -8.58 4.91
CA GLU A 60 0.54 -8.90 6.32
C GLU A 60 0.99 -10.36 6.47
N ALA A 61 0.25 -11.31 5.88
CA ALA A 61 0.61 -12.72 5.89
C ALA A 61 1.99 -13.00 5.27
N ALA A 62 2.40 -12.17 4.31
CA ALA A 62 3.71 -12.21 3.67
C ALA A 62 4.81 -11.47 4.46
N ARG A 63 4.51 -10.88 5.62
CA ARG A 63 5.43 -10.07 6.45
C ARG A 63 6.01 -8.87 5.70
N ILE A 64 5.21 -8.26 4.85
CA ILE A 64 5.55 -7.03 4.12
C ILE A 64 5.21 -5.78 4.94
N LEU A 65 4.13 -5.84 5.72
CA LEU A 65 3.69 -4.76 6.59
C LEU A 65 4.63 -4.58 7.79
N GLY A 66 4.73 -3.37 8.31
CA GLY A 66 5.59 -3.03 9.45
C GLY A 66 6.00 -1.56 9.49
N PRO A 67 6.69 -1.14 10.57
CA PRO A 67 7.07 0.26 10.80
C PRO A 67 8.05 0.84 9.78
N ARG A 68 8.74 -0.02 9.03
CA ARG A 68 9.67 0.38 7.94
C ARG A 68 9.00 0.39 6.57
N SER A 69 7.73 0.05 6.48
CA SER A 69 7.01 -0.09 5.22
C SER A 69 6.09 1.11 4.95
N ILE A 70 5.90 1.38 3.67
CA ILE A 70 5.06 2.43 3.10
C ILE A 70 4.06 1.77 2.16
N ALA A 71 2.78 1.87 2.51
CA ALA A 71 1.64 1.47 1.71
C ALA A 71 1.10 2.70 0.97
N ALA A 72 1.37 2.80 -0.32
CA ALA A 72 0.92 3.93 -1.14
C ALA A 72 -0.54 3.73 -1.60
N HIS A 73 -1.25 4.85 -1.72
CA HIS A 73 -2.66 4.97 -2.13
C HIS A 73 -3.67 4.55 -1.07
N CYS A 74 -3.77 3.25 -0.78
CA CYS A 74 -4.74 2.67 0.16
C CYS A 74 -6.17 3.17 -0.08
N VAL A 75 -6.61 3.27 -1.33
CA VAL A 75 -7.92 3.88 -1.68
C VAL A 75 -9.08 2.98 -1.27
N HIS A 76 -8.95 1.67 -1.52
CA HIS A 76 -10.03 0.71 -1.31
C HIS A 76 -9.83 -0.19 -0.10
N VAL A 77 -9.05 0.24 0.89
CA VAL A 77 -8.95 -0.49 2.16
C VAL A 77 -10.26 -0.39 2.95
N ASN A 78 -10.63 -1.45 3.64
CA ASN A 78 -11.76 -1.43 4.57
C ASN A 78 -11.31 -1.17 6.02
N SER A 79 -12.27 -1.05 6.94
CA SER A 79 -11.98 -0.80 8.37
C SER A 79 -11.09 -1.88 9.01
N GLY A 80 -11.23 -3.14 8.62
CA GLY A 80 -10.38 -4.23 9.10
C GLY A 80 -8.94 -4.09 8.61
N GLU A 81 -8.75 -3.70 7.36
CA GLU A 81 -7.42 -3.46 6.78
C GLU A 81 -6.76 -2.20 7.36
N ILE A 82 -7.54 -1.14 7.61
CA ILE A 82 -7.07 0.05 8.34
C ILE A 82 -6.57 -0.34 9.74
N GLY A 83 -7.33 -1.18 10.46
CA GLY A 83 -6.90 -1.71 11.76
C GLY A 83 -5.56 -2.44 11.68
N ARG A 84 -5.37 -3.31 10.68
CA ARG A 84 -4.09 -4.01 10.45
C ARG A 84 -2.93 -3.06 10.14
N LEU A 85 -3.17 -2.02 9.33
CA LEU A 85 -2.14 -1.00 9.05
C LEU A 85 -1.71 -0.29 10.34
N ALA A 86 -2.66 0.04 11.22
CA ALA A 86 -2.38 0.64 12.51
C ALA A 86 -1.63 -0.31 13.47
N GLU A 87 -2.12 -1.55 13.62
CA GLU A 87 -1.51 -2.59 14.47
C GLU A 87 -0.08 -2.93 14.07
N THR A 88 0.20 -2.95 12.76
CA THR A 88 1.55 -3.21 12.23
C THR A 88 2.43 -1.95 12.18
N HIS A 89 1.89 -0.79 12.56
CA HIS A 89 2.54 0.52 12.41
C HIS A 89 2.99 0.80 10.97
N THR A 90 2.30 0.27 9.96
CA THR A 90 2.62 0.53 8.57
C THR A 90 2.26 1.96 8.21
N ASN A 91 3.18 2.67 7.55
CA ASN A 91 2.92 4.02 7.08
C ASN A 91 2.04 3.97 5.83
N SER A 92 1.03 4.84 5.74
CA SER A 92 0.22 5.02 4.53
C SER A 92 0.64 6.31 3.81
N VAL A 93 0.60 6.35 2.48
CA VAL A 93 0.85 7.58 1.71
C VAL A 93 -0.34 7.90 0.82
N HIS A 94 -0.95 9.05 1.08
CA HIS A 94 -2.04 9.60 0.29
C HIS A 94 -1.51 10.31 -0.96
N ASN A 95 -2.00 9.92 -2.14
CA ASN A 95 -1.62 10.49 -3.44
C ASN A 95 -2.84 11.15 -4.12
N PRO A 96 -3.36 12.28 -3.61
CA PRO A 96 -4.69 12.80 -3.94
C PRO A 96 -4.89 13.03 -5.44
N ARG A 97 -3.96 13.75 -6.10
CA ARG A 97 -4.14 14.07 -7.52
C ARG A 97 -3.94 12.87 -8.43
N SER A 98 -3.03 11.96 -8.11
CA SER A 98 -2.89 10.71 -8.87
C SER A 98 -4.16 9.88 -8.79
N ASN A 99 -4.70 9.69 -7.58
CA ASN A 99 -5.93 8.95 -7.37
C ASN A 99 -7.12 9.54 -8.15
N MET A 100 -7.25 10.87 -8.16
CA MET A 100 -8.30 11.55 -8.91
C MET A 100 -8.06 11.50 -10.43
N ASN A 101 -6.82 11.65 -10.88
CA ASN A 101 -6.45 11.58 -12.29
C ASN A 101 -6.76 10.20 -12.88
N ASN A 102 -6.46 9.13 -12.13
CA ASN A 102 -6.70 7.75 -12.53
C ASN A 102 -8.16 7.32 -12.31
N ALA A 103 -8.99 8.19 -11.72
CA ALA A 103 -10.38 7.92 -11.37
C ALA A 103 -10.59 6.69 -10.47
N VAL A 104 -9.62 6.39 -9.61
CA VAL A 104 -9.67 5.23 -8.70
C VAL A 104 -10.40 5.56 -7.38
N GLY A 105 -10.52 6.84 -7.02
CA GLY A 105 -11.34 7.29 -5.89
C GLY A 105 -10.55 7.90 -4.74
N ARG A 106 -11.25 8.17 -3.62
CA ARG A 106 -10.69 8.85 -2.44
C ARG A 106 -10.26 7.81 -1.41
N ALA A 107 -9.05 7.95 -0.88
CA ALA A 107 -8.60 7.14 0.24
C ALA A 107 -9.28 7.58 1.55
N PRO A 108 -9.65 6.64 2.45
CA PRO A 108 -10.30 6.92 3.73
C PRO A 108 -9.30 7.46 4.76
N ILE A 109 -8.78 8.66 4.50
CA ILE A 109 -7.68 9.27 5.27
C ILE A 109 -8.13 9.64 6.69
N GLU A 110 -9.36 10.11 6.85
CA GLU A 110 -9.93 10.43 8.17
C GLU A 110 -9.99 9.17 9.04
N GLU A 111 -10.53 8.08 8.51
CA GLU A 111 -10.63 6.81 9.23
C GLU A 111 -9.25 6.22 9.55
N MET A 112 -8.27 6.37 8.65
CA MET A 112 -6.88 5.97 8.90
C MET A 112 -6.25 6.76 10.05
N LEU A 113 -6.43 8.09 10.06
CA LEU A 113 -5.89 8.96 11.11
C LEU A 113 -6.54 8.66 12.46
N GLU A 114 -7.86 8.47 12.50
CA GLU A 114 -8.61 8.10 13.71
C GLU A 114 -8.16 6.74 14.26
N ALA A 115 -7.85 5.78 13.40
CA ALA A 115 -7.31 4.47 13.78
C ALA A 115 -5.83 4.52 14.21
N GLY A 116 -5.15 5.66 14.09
CA GLY A 116 -3.75 5.84 14.47
C GLY A 116 -2.73 5.41 13.42
N VAL A 117 -3.14 5.26 12.15
CA VAL A 117 -2.22 5.03 11.03
C VAL A 117 -1.39 6.30 10.79
N ASN A 118 -0.07 6.16 10.64
CA ASN A 118 0.78 7.27 10.24
C ASN A 118 0.59 7.54 8.73
N VAL A 119 -0.06 8.66 8.39
CA VAL A 119 -0.36 9.03 7.00
C VAL A 119 0.57 10.15 6.52
N GLY A 120 1.29 9.89 5.43
CA GLY A 120 2.07 10.86 4.68
C GLY A 120 1.36 11.34 3.40
N LEU A 121 1.90 12.39 2.78
CA LEU A 121 1.43 12.93 1.51
C LEU A 121 2.46 12.65 0.40
N GLY A 122 1.98 12.16 -0.74
CA GLY A 122 2.78 11.87 -1.93
C GLY A 122 2.20 12.47 -3.19
N ASN A 123 3.01 12.50 -4.25
CA ASN A 123 2.65 13.01 -5.57
C ASN A 123 2.57 11.91 -6.65
N ASP A 124 3.00 10.69 -6.35
CA ASP A 124 3.03 9.55 -7.27
C ASP A 124 3.64 9.87 -8.65
N GLY A 125 4.68 10.72 -8.69
CA GLY A 125 5.32 11.14 -9.92
C GLY A 125 4.52 12.12 -10.79
N PHE A 126 3.37 12.62 -10.32
CA PHE A 126 2.48 13.52 -11.06
C PHE A 126 3.09 14.92 -11.24
N SER A 127 3.57 15.54 -10.16
CA SER A 127 4.35 16.78 -10.21
C SER A 127 5.22 16.97 -8.98
N MET A 128 6.26 17.80 -9.08
CA MET A 128 7.14 18.10 -7.94
C MET A 128 6.55 19.09 -6.91
N ASN A 129 5.32 19.58 -7.11
CA ASN A 129 4.73 20.61 -6.27
C ASN A 129 3.85 20.02 -5.15
N MET A 130 4.45 19.80 -3.98
CA MET A 130 3.73 19.27 -2.81
C MET A 130 2.65 20.20 -2.26
N MET A 131 2.71 21.51 -2.53
CA MET A 131 1.65 22.44 -2.12
C MET A 131 0.36 22.19 -2.91
N GLN A 132 0.48 21.76 -4.17
CA GLN A 132 -0.69 21.38 -4.96
C GLN A 132 -1.26 20.04 -4.49
N GLU A 133 -0.43 19.09 -4.05
CA GLU A 133 -0.92 17.87 -3.40
C GLU A 133 -1.65 18.18 -2.11
N MET A 134 -1.10 19.08 -1.27
CA MET A 134 -1.73 19.48 -0.02
C MET A 134 -3.09 20.17 -0.27
N LYS A 135 -3.16 21.04 -1.28
CA LYS A 135 -4.43 21.66 -1.69
C LYS A 135 -5.45 20.62 -2.17
N ALA A 136 -5.01 19.62 -2.94
CA ALA A 136 -5.90 18.57 -3.40
C ALA A 136 -6.39 17.69 -2.24
N ALA A 137 -5.50 17.28 -1.34
CA ALA A 137 -5.85 16.53 -0.13
C ALA A 137 -6.87 17.27 0.75
N TYR A 138 -6.74 18.60 0.89
CA TYR A 138 -7.70 19.41 1.65
C TYR A 138 -9.12 19.39 1.08
N LEU A 139 -9.26 19.23 -0.25
CA LEU A 139 -10.56 19.25 -0.92
C LEU A 139 -11.23 17.87 -1.00
N LEU A 140 -10.49 16.80 -0.68
CA LEU A 140 -10.97 15.43 -0.68
C LEU A 140 -11.39 15.06 0.73
#